data_AF-A0A9Q3PNA2-F1
#
_entry.id   AF-A0A9Q3PNA2-F1
#
_cell.length_a   1.000
_cell.length_b   1.000
_cell.length_c   1.000
_cell.angle_alpha   90.00
_cell.angle_beta   90.00
_cell.angle_gamma   90.00
#
_symmetry.space_group_name_H-M   'P 1'
#
loop_
_entity.id
_entity.type
_entity.pdbx_description
1 polymer ?
#
loop_
_entity_poly.entity_id
_entity_poly.type
_entity_poly.pdbx_seq_one_letter_code
_entity_poly.pdbx_strand_id
1 'polypeptide(L)'
;MEFLKTIDIFKEDFKIQDEYISARLHSLFTKTEQKWYEKMGQDHGKNSWPWWKEQIISKWANDSWIFKMENSFEQSIFNIERDRPMSWFLEKKYRLTACHIDSRNHQQALELSTQGHVGTGGPPPPP
;
A
#
# COMPACT_ATOMS: atom_id res chain seq x y z
N MET A 1 0.20 3.44 1.49
CA MET A 1 -1.23 3.48 1.11
C MET A 1 -1.79 4.88 0.88
N GLU A 2 -1.35 5.96 1.56
CA GLU A 2 -1.92 7.31 1.36
C GLU A 2 -1.92 7.79 -0.10
N PHE A 3 -0.86 7.50 -0.86
CA PHE A 3 -0.80 7.79 -2.29
C PHE A 3 -1.99 7.22 -3.08
N LEU A 4 -2.34 5.94 -2.87
CA LEU A 4 -3.46 5.30 -3.56
C LEU A 4 -4.81 5.88 -3.10
N LYS A 5 -4.95 6.16 -1.79
CA LYS A 5 -6.15 6.80 -1.24
C LYS A 5 -6.38 8.19 -1.84
N THR A 6 -5.33 8.99 -1.99
CA THR A 6 -5.41 10.32 -2.62
C THR A 6 -5.88 10.24 -4.06
N ILE A 7 -5.39 9.27 -4.84
CA ILE A 7 -5.85 9.08 -6.22
C ILE A 7 -7.31 8.61 -6.26
N ASP A 8 -7.72 7.72 -5.35
CA ASP A 8 -9.12 7.27 -5.26
C ASP A 8 -10.07 8.43 -4.93
N ILE A 9 -9.70 9.32 -3.99
CA ILE A 9 -10.46 10.55 -3.71
C ILE A 9 -10.58 11.42 -4.96
N PHE A 10 -9.48 11.68 -5.67
CA PHE A 10 -9.53 12.47 -6.90
C PHE A 10 -10.40 11.84 -7.99
N LYS A 11 -10.34 10.51 -8.11
CA LYS A 11 -11.19 9.78 -9.04
C LYS A 11 -12.67 9.97 -8.71
N GLU A 12 -13.04 9.89 -7.44
CA GLU A 12 -14.41 10.01 -6.96
C GLU A 12 -14.96 11.44 -7.09
N ASP A 13 -14.17 12.43 -6.66
CA ASP A 13 -14.53 13.86 -6.64
C ASP A 13 -14.64 14.44 -8.06
N PHE A 14 -13.67 14.12 -8.92
CA PHE A 14 -13.58 14.70 -10.26
C PHE A 14 -14.07 13.76 -11.37
N LYS A 15 -14.61 12.58 -11.02
CA LYS A 15 -15.08 11.54 -11.98
C LYS A 15 -14.03 11.21 -13.05
N ILE A 16 -12.77 11.15 -12.64
CA ILE A 16 -11.65 10.92 -13.56
C ILE A 16 -11.74 9.49 -14.13
N GLN A 17 -11.65 9.37 -15.45
CA GLN A 17 -11.62 8.05 -16.09
C GLN A 17 -10.26 7.38 -15.90
N ASP A 18 -10.26 6.04 -15.92
CA ASP A 18 -9.09 5.22 -15.61
C ASP A 18 -7.91 5.54 -16.54
N GLU A 19 -8.19 5.82 -17.80
CA GLU A 19 -7.20 6.15 -18.83
C GLU A 19 -6.40 7.40 -18.47
N TYR A 20 -7.06 8.41 -17.87
CA TYR A 20 -6.40 9.63 -17.43
C TYR A 20 -5.53 9.39 -16.20
N ILE A 21 -6.00 8.54 -15.28
CA ILE A 21 -5.21 8.16 -14.10
C ILE A 21 -3.95 7.44 -14.56
N SER A 22 -4.08 6.40 -15.40
CA SER A 22 -2.95 5.67 -15.97
C SER A 22 -1.98 6.59 -16.72
N ALA A 23 -2.48 7.50 -17.56
CA ALA A 23 -1.63 8.47 -18.25
C ALA A 23 -0.85 9.36 -17.25
N ARG A 24 -1.47 9.75 -16.13
CA ARG A 24 -0.85 10.59 -15.12
C ARG A 24 0.14 9.84 -14.23
N LEU A 25 -0.04 8.53 -13.99
CA LEU A 25 0.88 7.71 -13.20
C LEU A 25 2.32 7.81 -13.70
N HIS A 26 2.51 7.84 -15.03
CA HIS A 26 3.83 8.03 -15.63
C HIS A 26 4.55 9.30 -15.13
N SER A 27 3.81 10.40 -14.95
CA SER A 27 4.35 11.68 -14.46
C SER A 27 4.48 11.75 -12.93
N LEU A 28 3.73 10.91 -12.21
CA LEU A 28 3.75 10.86 -10.75
C LEU A 28 4.90 9.98 -10.23
N PHE A 29 5.27 8.95 -10.97
CA PHE A 29 6.44 8.15 -10.65
C PHE A 29 7.72 8.86 -11.05
N THR A 30 8.78 8.62 -10.26
CA THR A 30 10.11 9.18 -10.54
C THR A 30 11.11 8.05 -10.71
N LYS A 31 12.20 8.29 -11.47
CA LYS A 31 13.37 7.39 -11.54
C LYS A 31 13.05 5.91 -11.77
N THR A 32 13.11 5.08 -10.72
CA THR A 32 13.06 3.62 -10.79
C THR A 32 11.62 3.14 -10.92
N GLU A 33 10.69 3.82 -10.26
CA GLU A 33 9.26 3.58 -10.31
C GLU A 33 8.70 3.88 -11.70
N GLN A 34 9.22 4.94 -12.34
CA GLN A 34 8.84 5.29 -13.72
C GLN A 34 9.27 4.20 -14.72
N LYS A 35 10.51 3.70 -14.63
CA LYS A 35 10.99 2.59 -15.46
C LYS A 35 10.18 1.31 -15.26
N TRP A 36 9.80 1.02 -14.01
CA TRP A 36 8.91 -0.12 -13.72
C TRP A 36 7.55 0.06 -14.39
N TYR A 37 6.97 1.26 -14.30
CA TYR A 37 5.67 1.55 -14.90
C TYR A 37 5.71 1.43 -16.44
N GLU A 38 6.75 1.98 -17.08
CA GLU A 38 6.96 1.84 -18.53
C GLU A 38 7.03 0.37 -18.96
N LYS A 39 7.82 -0.43 -18.24
CA LYS A 39 7.95 -1.87 -18.52
C LYS A 39 6.62 -2.60 -18.35
N MET A 40 5.91 -2.36 -17.25
CA MET A 40 4.59 -2.97 -17.01
C MET A 40 3.59 -2.60 -18.11
N GLY A 41 3.61 -1.35 -18.58
CA GLY A 41 2.75 -0.90 -19.68
C GLY A 41 3.11 -1.54 -21.03
N GLN A 42 4.38 -1.84 -21.28
CA GLN A 42 4.81 -2.58 -22.48
C GLN A 42 4.36 -4.04 -22.43
N ASP A 43 4.52 -4.70 -21.27
CA ASP A 43 4.24 -6.12 -21.10
C ASP A 43 2.72 -6.43 -21.07
N HIS A 44 1.92 -5.52 -20.49
CA HIS A 44 0.49 -5.77 -20.23
C HIS A 44 -0.46 -4.82 -20.98
N GLY A 45 0.04 -3.80 -21.67
CA GLY A 45 -0.78 -2.85 -22.42
C GLY A 45 -1.62 -1.91 -21.54
N LYS A 46 -2.73 -1.41 -22.10
CA LYS A 46 -3.65 -0.52 -21.39
C LYS A 46 -4.52 -1.32 -20.42
N ASN A 47 -4.56 -0.89 -19.17
CA ASN A 47 -5.29 -1.55 -18.09
C ASN A 47 -6.02 -0.52 -17.23
N SER A 48 -7.05 -0.98 -16.52
CA SER A 48 -7.91 -0.18 -15.65
C SER A 48 -7.18 0.28 -14.38
N TRP A 49 -7.71 1.31 -13.71
CA TRP A 49 -7.14 1.81 -12.46
C TRP A 49 -7.13 0.75 -11.33
N PRO A 50 -8.20 -0.04 -11.12
CA PRO A 50 -8.17 -1.14 -10.14
C PRO A 50 -7.02 -2.11 -10.38
N TRP A 51 -6.76 -2.49 -11.64
CA TRP A 51 -5.64 -3.36 -11.97
C TRP A 51 -4.30 -2.71 -11.63
N TRP A 52 -4.11 -1.45 -11.97
CA TRP A 52 -2.89 -0.71 -11.61
C TRP A 52 -2.69 -0.62 -10.09
N LYS A 53 -3.76 -0.42 -9.32
CA LYS A 53 -3.69 -0.44 -7.85
C LYS A 53 -3.15 -1.77 -7.33
N GLU A 54 -3.65 -2.89 -7.83
CA GLU A 54 -3.16 -4.21 -7.45
C GLU A 54 -1.67 -4.39 -7.78
N GLN A 55 -1.22 -3.94 -8.95
CA GLN A 55 0.20 -4.04 -9.31
C GLN A 55 1.09 -3.16 -8.43
N ILE A 56 0.63 -1.95 -8.08
CA ILE A 56 1.35 -1.04 -7.17
C ILE A 56 1.44 -1.67 -5.77
N ILE A 57 0.34 -2.21 -5.25
CA ILE A 57 0.30 -2.91 -3.96
C ILE A 57 1.23 -4.13 -4.01
N SER A 58 1.12 -4.95 -5.06
CA SER A 58 1.99 -6.12 -5.25
C SER A 58 3.47 -5.74 -5.33
N LYS A 59 3.82 -4.57 -5.88
CA LYS A 59 5.22 -4.17 -6.01
C LYS A 59 5.82 -3.58 -4.74
N TRP A 60 5.05 -2.76 -4.00
CA TRP A 60 5.56 -1.94 -2.89
C TRP A 60 4.87 -2.17 -1.54
N ALA A 61 3.91 -3.08 -1.47
CA ALA A 61 3.14 -3.40 -0.27
C ALA A 61 2.69 -4.87 -0.26
N ASN A 62 3.49 -5.79 -0.81
CA ASN A 62 3.23 -7.23 -0.66
C ASN A 62 3.88 -7.78 0.61
N ASP A 63 3.33 -8.87 1.17
CA ASP A 63 3.82 -9.47 2.41
C ASP A 63 5.30 -9.85 2.36
N SER A 64 5.79 -10.29 1.20
CA SER A 64 7.21 -10.59 1.00
C SER A 64 8.10 -9.34 1.06
N TRP A 65 7.58 -8.17 0.68
CA TRP A 65 8.26 -6.89 0.72
C TRP A 65 8.24 -6.33 2.14
N ILE A 66 7.10 -6.46 2.84
CA ILE A 66 6.98 -6.13 4.27
C ILE A 66 7.97 -6.98 5.08
N PHE A 67 7.97 -8.30 4.87
CA PHE A 67 8.92 -9.22 5.51
C PHE A 67 10.39 -8.86 5.20
N LYS A 68 10.70 -8.49 3.95
CA LYS A 68 12.06 -8.02 3.59
C LYS A 68 12.42 -6.72 4.30
N MET A 69 11.48 -5.78 4.44
CA MET A 69 11.70 -4.51 5.16
C MET A 69 11.91 -4.74 6.65
N GLU A 70 11.11 -5.62 7.27
CA GLU A 70 11.25 -6.04 8.67
C GLU A 70 12.61 -6.71 8.92
N ASN A 71 12.96 -7.73 8.14
CA ASN A 71 14.24 -8.41 8.28
C ASN A 71 15.43 -7.46 8.01
N SER A 72 15.31 -6.55 7.02
CA SER A 72 16.34 -5.53 6.78
C SER A 72 16.47 -4.58 7.97
N PHE A 73 15.36 -4.23 8.63
CA PHE A 73 15.36 -3.38 9.82
C PHE A 73 16.04 -4.10 10.99
N GLU A 74 15.67 -5.35 11.28
CA GLU A 74 16.25 -6.15 12.36
C GLU A 74 17.76 -6.37 12.21
N GLN A 75 18.23 -6.65 11.00
CA GLN A 75 19.65 -6.89 10.73
C GLN A 75 20.49 -5.62 10.70
N SER A 76 19.86 -4.45 10.63
CA SER A 76 20.61 -3.21 10.44
C SER A 76 20.98 -2.58 11.79
N ILE A 77 22.21 -2.88 12.19
CA ILE A 77 22.86 -2.33 13.38
C ILE A 77 23.60 -1.05 13.02
N PHE A 78 23.53 -0.02 13.87
CA PHE A 78 24.27 1.23 13.69
C PHE A 78 25.77 1.01 13.89
N ASN A 79 26.58 1.40 12.90
CA ASN A 79 28.03 1.37 13.01
C ASN A 79 28.58 2.80 13.18
N ILE A 80 29.24 3.06 14.31
CA ILE A 80 29.74 4.38 14.71
C ILE A 80 30.80 4.92 13.73
N GLU A 81 31.60 4.07 13.12
CA GLU A 81 32.70 4.46 12.22
C GLU A 81 32.24 4.67 10.78
N ARG A 82 31.19 3.97 10.36
CA ARG A 82 30.73 3.93 8.97
C ARG A 82 29.46 4.75 8.73
N ASP A 83 28.53 4.73 9.67
CA ASP A 83 27.18 5.21 9.43
C ASP A 83 27.02 6.64 9.98
N ARG A 84 26.39 7.52 9.20
CA ARG A 84 26.00 8.85 9.68
C ARG A 84 24.73 8.72 10.52
N PRO A 85 24.71 9.17 11.79
CA PRO A 85 23.58 8.97 12.70
C PRO A 85 22.23 9.41 12.12
N MET A 86 22.18 10.59 11.51
CA MET A 86 20.95 11.15 10.95
C MET A 86 20.44 10.36 9.74
N SER A 87 21.33 9.97 8.83
CA SER A 87 20.96 9.20 7.64
C SER A 87 20.46 7.81 8.02
N TRP A 88 21.16 7.15 8.94
CA TRP A 88 20.77 5.84 9.45
C TRP A 88 19.42 5.89 10.16
N PHE A 89 19.20 6.91 11.01
CA PHE A 89 17.93 7.08 11.71
C PHE A 89 16.75 7.35 10.77
N LEU A 90 16.94 8.22 9.77
CA LEU A 90 15.89 8.51 8.78
C LEU A 90 15.52 7.27 7.96
N GLU A 91 16.51 6.46 7.60
CA GLU A 91 16.28 5.19 6.90
C GLU A 91 15.51 4.19 7.76
N LYS A 92 15.82 4.11 9.07
CA LYS A 92 15.10 3.26 10.02
C LYS A 92 13.67 3.70 10.24
N LYS A 93 13.46 5.01 10.41
CA LYS A 93 12.13 5.62 10.49
C LYS A 93 11.31 5.28 9.25
N TYR A 94 11.89 5.43 8.05
CA TYR A 94 11.22 5.10 6.80
C TYR A 94 10.74 3.64 6.78
N ARG A 95 11.63 2.68 7.10
CA ARG A 95 11.31 1.24 7.14
C ARG A 95 10.18 0.93 8.13
N LEU A 96 10.23 1.50 9.33
CA LEU A 96 9.16 1.33 10.33
C LEU A 96 7.82 1.90 9.85
N THR A 97 7.82 3.11 9.29
CA THR A 97 6.59 3.72 8.78
C THR A 97 6.01 2.98 7.59
N ALA A 98 6.84 2.30 6.79
CA ALA A 98 6.37 1.49 5.68
C ALA A 98 5.64 0.23 6.14
N CYS A 99 6.12 -0.44 7.20
CA CYS A 99 5.48 -1.65 7.73
C CYS A 99 4.26 -1.35 8.64
N HIS A 100 4.30 -0.28 9.45
CA HIS A 100 3.26 -0.01 10.46
C HIS A 100 1.95 0.59 9.93
N ILE A 101 1.87 0.99 8.66
CA ILE A 101 0.61 1.49 8.07
C ILE A 101 -0.37 0.33 7.82
N ASP A 102 0.12 -0.88 7.52
CA ASP A 102 -0.75 -2.05 7.30
C ASP A 102 -1.24 -2.69 8.60
N SER A 103 -0.43 -2.73 9.66
CA SER A 103 -0.86 -3.27 10.96
C SER A 103 -2.08 -2.53 11.51
N ARG A 104 -2.15 -1.21 11.29
CA ARG A 104 -3.26 -0.36 11.76
C ARG A 104 -4.55 -0.60 10.95
N ASN A 105 -4.45 -0.78 9.63
CA ASN A 105 -5.62 -1.09 8.79
C ASN A 105 -6.10 -2.54 8.99
N HIS A 106 -5.18 -3.49 9.21
CA HIS A 106 -5.50 -4.89 9.49
C HIS A 106 -6.23 -5.04 10.83
N GLN A 107 -5.76 -4.37 11.90
CA GLN A 107 -6.46 -4.33 13.18
C GLN A 107 -7.86 -3.72 13.06
N GLN A 108 -7.99 -2.60 12.34
CA GLN A 108 -9.27 -1.93 12.13
C GLN A 108 -10.26 -2.77 11.30
N ALA A 109 -9.77 -3.54 10.32
CA ALA A 109 -10.57 -4.48 9.52
C ALA A 109 -11.04 -5.70 10.34
N LEU A 110 -10.19 -6.22 11.23
CA LEU A 110 -10.54 -7.29 12.17
C LEU A 110 -11.57 -6.84 13.20
N GLU A 111 -11.46 -5.60 13.71
CA GLU A 111 -12.44 -5.03 14.64
C GLU A 111 -13.82 -4.86 13.99
N LEU A 112 -13.88 -4.35 12.75
CA LEU A 112 -15.12 -4.20 11.98
C LEU A 112 -15.76 -5.55 11.60
N SER A 113 -14.95 -6.58 11.29
CA SER A 113 -15.45 -7.94 11.04
C SER A 113 -16.00 -8.61 12.30
N THR A 114 -15.54 -8.20 13.49
CA THR A 114 -15.97 -8.77 14.77
C THR A 114 -17.26 -8.13 15.29
N GLN A 115 -17.54 -6.88 14.90
CA GLN A 115 -18.77 -6.16 15.28
C GLN A 115 -20.00 -6.53 14.42
N GLY A 116 -19.82 -7.25 13.31
CA GLY A 116 -20.90 -7.62 12.38
C GLY A 116 -21.70 -8.89 12.73
N HIS A 117 -21.45 -9.57 13.87
CA HIS A 117 -22.05 -10.88 14.16
C HIS A 117 -22.94 -10.96 15.41
N VAL A 118 -23.55 -9.84 15.84
CA VAL A 118 -24.54 -9.86 16.94
C VAL A 118 -25.86 -9.26 16.48
N GLY A 119 -26.81 -10.13 16.14
CA GLY A 119 -28.19 -9.81 15.75
C GLY A 119 -28.50 -10.50 14.41
N THR A 120 -29.34 -11.52 14.32
CA THR A 120 -30.64 -11.72 14.96
C THR A 120 -30.95 -13.20 15.08
N GLY A 121 -31.02 -13.72 16.32
CA GLY A 121 -31.51 -15.07 16.62
C GLY A 121 -32.68 -14.99 17.58
N GLY A 122 -33.78 -14.36 17.17
CA GLY A 122 -35.03 -14.41 17.91
C GLY A 122 -35.68 -15.79 17.70
N PRO A 123 -36.20 -16.45 18.74
CA PRO A 123 -36.82 -17.76 18.61
C PRO A 123 -38.12 -17.67 17.76
N PRO A 124 -38.43 -18.72 16.98
CA PRO A 124 -39.62 -18.74 16.14
C PRO A 124 -40.90 -18.79 17.00
N PRO A 125 -42.03 -18.21 16.52
CA PRO A 125 -43.29 -18.25 17.24
C PRO A 125 -43.90 -19.67 17.24
N PRO A 126 -44.60 -20.06 18.32
CA PRO A 126 -45.24 -21.37 18.45
C PRO A 126 -46.50 -21.52 17.56
N PRO A 127 -46.94 -22.77 17.29
CA PRO A 127 -47.98 -23.12 16.31
C PRO A 127 -49.39 -22.68 16.67
#